data_AF-A0A9P1GQW6-F1
#
_entry.id   AF-A0A9P1GQW6-F1
#
_cell.length_a   1.000
_cell.length_b   1.000
_cell.length_c   1.000
_cell.angle_alpha   90.00
_cell.angle_beta   90.00
_cell.angle_gamma   90.00
#
_symmetry.space_group_name_H-M   'P 1'
#
loop_
_entity.id
_entity.type
_entity.pdbx_description
1 polymer ?
#
loop_
_entity_poly.entity_id
_entity_poly.type
_entity_poly.pdbx_seq_one_letter_code
_entity_poly.pdbx_strand_id
1 'polypeptide(L)'
;MSEASSALVPGDVVKQLHTCHFYVVLDTSCGNTIVTEKLADGSTTWVVNPNCLEDRNSLAKLMVCLDIRMEKATVRNLKITQESALVVRERKRYARAIFSLVSPRSLEITGGRPWIMGSSPWSVSGCIEVSSFFCLPSGYD
;
A
#
# COMPACT_ATOMS: atom_id res chain seq x y z
N MET A 1 -38.38 10.39 -49.53
CA MET A 1 -37.34 11.32 -49.07
C MET A 1 -37.81 11.76 -47.69
N SER A 2 -37.51 11.01 -46.62
CA SER A 2 -36.23 11.03 -45.88
C SER A 2 -35.94 12.47 -45.43
N GLU A 3 -35.84 12.81 -44.15
CA GLU A 3 -34.95 12.20 -43.18
C GLU A 3 -35.33 12.60 -41.74
N ALA A 4 -35.01 11.71 -40.80
CA ALA A 4 -35.42 11.70 -39.42
C ALA A 4 -34.66 12.73 -38.55
N SER A 5 -35.43 13.43 -37.69
CA SER A 5 -34.94 14.17 -36.54
C SER A 5 -34.28 13.21 -35.55
N SER A 6 -32.94 13.12 -35.56
CA SER A 6 -32.18 12.36 -34.58
C SER A 6 -31.90 13.21 -33.35
N ALA A 7 -32.51 12.79 -32.25
CA ALA A 7 -32.24 13.26 -30.91
C ALA A 7 -30.74 13.21 -30.62
N LEU A 8 -30.23 14.29 -30.00
CA LEU A 8 -28.96 14.28 -29.29
C LEU A 8 -29.08 13.26 -28.16
N VAL A 9 -28.49 12.08 -28.38
CA VAL A 9 -28.19 11.15 -27.30
C VAL A 9 -27.29 11.87 -26.29
N PRO A 10 -27.59 11.84 -24.99
CA PRO A 10 -26.63 12.23 -23.96
C PRO A 10 -25.49 11.21 -24.01
N GLY A 11 -24.52 11.50 -24.87
CA GLY A 11 -23.29 10.75 -25.05
C GLY A 11 -22.60 10.67 -23.71
N ASP A 12 -22.49 9.44 -23.23
CA ASP A 12 -21.43 8.95 -22.39
C ASP A 12 -20.85 10.02 -21.46
N VAL A 13 -21.53 10.20 -20.31
CA VAL A 13 -20.79 10.45 -19.07
C VAL A 13 -19.76 9.33 -19.02
N VAL A 14 -18.56 9.60 -19.55
CA VAL A 14 -17.37 8.83 -19.28
C VAL A 14 -17.45 8.65 -17.80
N LYS A 15 -17.77 7.44 -17.35
CA LYS A 15 -17.60 7.07 -15.96
C LYS A 15 -16.11 7.31 -15.78
N GLN A 16 -15.75 8.51 -15.31
CA GLN A 16 -14.51 8.74 -14.60
C GLN A 16 -14.62 7.71 -13.50
N LEU A 17 -14.17 6.49 -13.79
CA LEU A 17 -13.83 5.52 -12.80
C LEU A 17 -12.80 6.31 -12.00
N HIS A 18 -13.25 6.91 -10.91
CA HIS A 18 -12.40 7.58 -9.95
C HIS A 18 -11.26 6.60 -9.72
N THR A 19 -10.13 6.86 -10.35
CA THR A 19 -9.03 5.91 -10.37
C THR A 19 -8.38 6.06 -9.02
N CYS A 20 -8.89 5.36 -8.02
CA CYS A 20 -8.36 5.46 -6.67
C CYS A 20 -6.86 5.13 -6.70
N HIS A 21 -6.07 6.00 -6.07
CA HIS A 21 -4.66 5.81 -5.83
C HIS A 21 -4.51 4.97 -4.57
N PHE A 22 -3.72 3.91 -4.68
CA PHE A 22 -3.52 2.93 -3.62
C PHE A 22 -2.05 2.92 -3.24
N TYR A 23 -1.78 3.24 -1.98
CA TYR A 23 -0.42 3.29 -1.46
C TYR A 23 -0.33 2.59 -0.11
N VAL A 24 0.86 2.10 0.19
CA VAL A 24 1.19 1.47 1.47
C VAL A 24 2.24 2.33 2.15
N VAL A 25 1.99 2.65 3.42
CA VAL A 25 2.91 3.32 4.32
C VAL A 25 3.49 2.27 5.25
N LEU A 26 4.81 2.26 5.40
CA LEU A 26 5.56 1.30 6.19
C LEU A 26 6.47 2.07 7.14
N ASP A 27 6.20 1.97 8.43
CA ASP A 27 7.07 2.55 9.45
C ASP A 27 8.11 1.52 9.85
N THR A 28 9.36 1.96 9.93
CA THR A 28 10.50 1.12 10.29
C THR A 28 10.91 1.35 11.73
N SER A 29 11.54 0.36 12.35
CA SER A 29 12.06 0.42 13.72
C SER A 29 13.13 1.49 13.93
N CYS A 30 13.71 1.99 12.84
CA CYS A 30 14.65 3.11 12.86
C CYS A 30 13.95 4.47 12.83
N GLY A 31 12.61 4.52 12.88
CA GLY A 31 11.82 5.76 12.81
C GLY A 31 11.69 6.35 11.41
N ASN A 32 12.07 5.62 10.35
CA ASN A 32 11.82 6.05 8.98
C ASN A 32 10.47 5.54 8.49
N THR A 33 9.79 6.35 7.70
CA THR A 33 8.55 5.99 7.04
C THR A 33 8.81 5.79 5.55
N ILE A 34 8.25 4.75 4.98
CA ILE A 34 8.40 4.42 3.56
C ILE A 34 7.03 4.37 2.93
N VAL A 35 6.87 5.06 1.81
CA VAL A 35 5.67 5.02 0.99
C VAL A 35 5.97 4.31 -0.31
N THR A 36 5.19 3.29 -0.60
CA THR A 36 5.28 2.54 -1.85
C THR A 36 3.92 2.43 -2.51
N GLU A 37 3.89 2.70 -3.80
CA GLU A 37 2.66 2.67 -4.60
C GLU A 37 2.96 2.30 -6.05
N LYS A 38 1.88 2.01 -6.78
CA LYS A 38 1.93 1.82 -8.22
C LYS A 38 1.17 2.96 -8.88
N LEU A 39 1.86 3.72 -9.72
CA LEU A 39 1.36 4.88 -10.43
C LEU A 39 0.48 4.48 -11.63
N ALA A 40 -0.15 5.49 -12.24
CA ALA A 40 -1.06 5.31 -13.36
C ALA A 40 -0.39 4.80 -14.64
N ASP A 41 0.87 5.20 -14.84
CA ASP A 41 1.76 4.74 -15.91
C ASP A 41 2.24 3.28 -15.72
N GLY A 42 1.91 2.66 -14.59
CA GLY A 42 2.32 1.31 -14.22
C GLY A 42 3.68 1.21 -13.53
N SER A 43 4.39 2.34 -13.35
CA SER A 43 5.62 2.40 -12.58
C SER A 43 5.33 2.26 -11.08
N THR A 44 6.33 1.85 -10.30
CA THR A 44 6.23 1.79 -8.84
C THR A 44 7.15 2.80 -8.20
N THR A 45 6.65 3.56 -7.23
CA THR A 45 7.46 4.49 -6.45
C THR A 45 7.82 3.88 -5.09
N TRP A 46 8.98 4.27 -4.59
CA TRP A 46 9.48 3.92 -3.27
C TRP A 46 10.11 5.18 -2.68
N VAL A 47 9.39 5.86 -1.81
CA VAL A 47 9.81 7.14 -1.23
C VAL A 47 10.04 6.97 0.25
N VAL A 48 11.25 7.28 0.71
CA VAL A 48 11.61 7.27 2.14
C VAL A 48 11.41 8.68 2.67
N ASN A 49 10.68 8.79 3.79
CA ASN A 49 10.34 10.02 4.50
C ASN A 49 9.74 11.11 3.57
N PRO A 50 8.56 10.89 2.97
CA PRO A 50 7.93 11.91 2.14
C PRO A 50 7.46 13.10 2.98
N ASN A 51 7.84 14.31 2.57
CA ASN A 51 7.55 15.56 3.29
C ASN A 51 6.05 15.89 3.41
N CYS A 52 5.21 15.39 2.49
CA CYS A 52 3.77 15.69 2.44
C CYS A 52 2.89 14.49 2.82
N LEU A 53 3.42 13.57 3.65
CA LEU A 53 2.69 12.35 4.02
C LEU A 53 1.41 12.64 4.82
N GLU A 54 1.46 13.61 5.72
CA GLU A 54 0.33 13.95 6.59
C GLU A 54 -0.85 14.51 5.80
N ASP A 55 -0.59 15.45 4.89
CA ASP A 55 -1.60 16.01 4.00
C ASP A 55 -2.25 14.90 3.16
N ARG A 56 -1.43 14.02 2.59
CA ARG A 56 -1.89 12.89 1.77
C ARG A 56 -2.74 11.91 2.60
N ASN A 57 -2.34 11.63 3.83
CA ASN A 57 -3.11 10.77 4.75
C ASN A 57 -4.43 11.42 5.18
N SER A 58 -4.49 12.74 5.31
CA SER A 58 -5.72 13.47 5.68
C SER A 58 -6.80 13.36 4.60
N LEU A 59 -6.40 13.27 3.34
CA LEU A 59 -7.30 13.15 2.18
C LEU A 59 -7.60 11.69 1.83
N ALA A 60 -6.76 10.76 2.27
CA ALA A 60 -6.89 9.36 1.97
C ALA A 60 -7.82 8.64 2.94
N LYS A 61 -8.48 7.59 2.43
CA LYS A 61 -9.19 6.63 3.26
C LYS A 61 -8.22 5.54 3.72
N LEU A 62 -8.02 5.42 5.03
CA LEU A 62 -7.34 4.27 5.63
C LEU A 62 -8.19 3.01 5.40
N MET A 63 -7.60 2.00 4.77
CA MET A 63 -8.25 0.73 4.47
C MET A 63 -7.93 -0.33 5.52
N VAL A 64 -6.65 -0.45 5.89
CA VAL A 64 -6.17 -1.41 6.89
C VAL A 64 -4.91 -0.83 7.54
N CYS A 65 -4.76 -1.01 8.86
CA CYS A 65 -3.53 -0.74 9.59
C CYS A 65 -3.19 -1.97 10.43
N LEU A 66 -1.90 -2.35 10.48
CA LEU A 66 -1.39 -3.44 11.30
C LEU A 66 -0.11 -3.00 11.99
N ASP A 67 -0.06 -3.18 13.31
CA ASP A 67 1.19 -3.20 14.09
C ASP A 67 1.84 -4.57 13.84
N ILE A 68 2.97 -4.55 13.16
CA ILE A 68 3.71 -5.72 12.71
C ILE A 68 5.07 -5.64 13.37
N ARG A 69 5.21 -6.24 14.55
CA ARG A 69 6.53 -6.41 15.19
C ARG A 69 7.20 -7.68 14.68
N MET A 70 7.37 -7.79 13.37
CA MET A 70 7.97 -8.98 12.77
C MET A 70 9.42 -8.77 12.43
N GLU A 71 10.27 -9.52 13.12
CA GLU A 71 11.73 -9.57 12.92
C GLU A 71 12.12 -9.96 11.48
N LYS A 72 11.23 -10.66 10.76
CA LYS A 72 11.48 -11.17 9.39
C LYS A 72 11.09 -10.20 8.27
N ALA A 73 10.28 -9.17 8.57
CA ALA A 73 9.84 -8.21 7.57
C ALA A 73 10.87 -7.07 7.48
N THR A 74 11.85 -7.23 6.59
CA THR A 74 12.89 -6.23 6.35
C THR A 74 12.57 -5.37 5.12
N VAL A 75 13.08 -4.14 5.12
CA VAL A 75 13.05 -3.25 3.94
C VAL A 75 13.60 -3.94 2.69
N ARG A 76 14.62 -4.79 2.85
CA ARG A 76 15.21 -5.55 1.75
C ARG A 76 14.22 -6.56 1.14
N ASN A 77 13.51 -7.32 1.96
CA ASN A 77 12.52 -8.31 1.50
C ASN A 77 11.37 -7.65 0.74
N LEU A 78 10.94 -6.49 1.21
CA LEU A 78 9.96 -5.68 0.50
C LEU A 78 10.46 -5.19 -0.86
N LYS A 79 11.71 -4.75 -0.97
CA LYS A 79 12.29 -4.28 -2.23
C LYS A 79 12.32 -5.38 -3.29
N ILE A 80 12.78 -6.58 -2.90
CA ILE A 80 12.77 -7.76 -3.76
C ILE A 80 11.34 -8.07 -4.24
N THR A 81 10.35 -7.89 -3.37
CA THR A 81 8.97 -8.18 -3.74
C THR A 81 8.31 -7.06 -4.53
N GLN A 82 8.75 -5.81 -4.37
CA GLN A 82 8.33 -4.72 -5.26
C GLN A 82 8.68 -5.07 -6.70
N GLU A 83 9.91 -5.54 -6.94
CA GLU A 83 10.40 -5.95 -8.26
C GLU A 83 9.56 -7.09 -8.85
N SER A 84 9.17 -8.09 -8.05
CA SER A 84 8.31 -9.17 -8.53
C SER A 84 6.84 -8.74 -8.70
N ALA A 85 6.37 -7.78 -7.91
CA ALA A 85 5.02 -7.23 -8.00
C ALA A 85 4.83 -6.25 -9.17
N LEU A 86 5.89 -5.90 -9.92
CA LEU A 86 5.81 -5.08 -11.13
C LEU A 86 4.86 -5.66 -12.19
N VAL A 87 4.76 -7.00 -12.25
CA VAL A 87 3.91 -7.74 -13.19
C VAL A 87 2.41 -7.51 -12.94
N VAL A 88 2.04 -7.08 -11.73
CA VAL A 88 0.66 -6.86 -11.34
C VAL A 88 0.12 -5.59 -12.04
N ARG A 89 -0.87 -5.74 -12.92
CA ARG A 89 -1.46 -4.62 -13.67
C ARG A 89 -2.35 -3.70 -12.84
N GLU A 90 -2.94 -4.21 -11.76
CA GLU A 90 -3.88 -3.46 -10.93
C GLU A 90 -3.19 -2.83 -9.71
N ARG A 91 -3.24 -1.49 -9.58
CA ARG A 91 -2.67 -0.72 -8.44
C ARG A 91 -3.12 -1.26 -7.08
N LYS A 92 -4.40 -1.61 -6.97
CA LYS A 92 -4.99 -2.21 -5.76
C LYS A 92 -4.37 -3.56 -5.41
N ARG A 93 -4.12 -4.42 -6.41
CA ARG A 93 -3.48 -5.73 -6.17
C ARG A 93 -2.02 -5.56 -5.78
N TYR A 94 -1.32 -4.60 -6.37
CA TYR A 94 0.05 -4.27 -5.97
C TYR A 94 0.11 -3.89 -4.48
N ALA A 95 -0.70 -2.90 -4.07
CA ALA A 95 -0.69 -2.45 -2.68
C ALA A 95 -1.12 -3.57 -1.70
N ARG A 96 -2.11 -4.40 -2.08
CA ARG A 96 -2.49 -5.59 -1.30
C ARG A 96 -1.39 -6.64 -1.22
N ALA A 97 -0.63 -6.84 -2.30
CA ALA A 97 0.48 -7.80 -2.32
C ALA A 97 1.57 -7.35 -1.34
N ILE A 98 1.99 -6.08 -1.43
CA ILE A 98 2.94 -5.49 -0.47
C ILE A 98 2.44 -5.63 0.97
N PHE A 99 1.19 -5.24 1.20
CA PHE A 99 0.59 -5.33 2.53
C PHE A 99 0.51 -6.77 3.05
N SER A 100 0.23 -7.76 2.18
CA SER A 100 0.12 -9.17 2.58
C SER A 100 1.46 -9.80 2.94
N LEU A 101 2.58 -9.25 2.48
CA LEU A 101 3.92 -9.73 2.85
C LEU A 101 4.29 -9.38 4.28
N VAL A 102 3.85 -8.20 4.71
CA VAL A 102 4.13 -7.66 6.04
C VAL A 102 3.02 -8.06 7.00
N SER A 103 1.81 -8.32 6.51
CA SER A 103 0.74 -8.91 7.31
C SER A 103 1.08 -10.36 7.66
N PRO A 104 1.01 -10.76 8.95
CA PRO A 104 1.16 -12.15 9.35
C PRO A 104 -0.06 -12.95 8.88
N ARG A 105 -0.04 -13.42 7.64
CA ARG A 105 -0.94 -14.49 7.18
C ARG A 105 -0.13 -15.77 7.13
N SER A 106 -0.34 -16.61 8.14
CA SER A 106 0.26 -17.95 8.30
C SER A 106 1.61 -18.00 9.05
N LEU A 107 1.66 -17.46 10.27
CA LEU A 107 2.33 -18.23 11.31
C LEU A 107 1.39 -19.38 11.64
N GLU A 108 1.74 -20.57 11.16
CA GLU A 108 1.20 -21.78 11.75
C GLU A 108 1.32 -21.63 13.27
N ILE A 109 0.20 -21.83 13.96
CA ILE A 109 0.14 -22.01 15.41
C ILE A 109 0.86 -23.34 15.67
N THR A 110 2.19 -23.33 15.59
CA THR A 110 2.99 -24.39 16.17
C THR A 110 3.07 -24.07 17.65
N GLY A 111 2.42 -24.94 18.41
CA GLY A 111 2.09 -24.78 19.82
C GLY A 111 3.21 -24.19 20.67
N GLY A 112 2.81 -23.19 21.45
CA GLY A 112 3.34 -22.95 22.79
C GLY A 112 4.75 -22.39 22.86
N ARG A 113 4.84 -21.11 23.23
CA ARG A 113 5.48 -20.75 24.50
C ARG A 113 5.01 -19.38 25.02
N PRO A 114 5.00 -19.17 26.34
CA PRO A 114 4.42 -18.01 26.99
C PRO A 114 5.30 -16.77 26.79
N TRP A 115 4.65 -15.60 26.75
CA TRP A 115 5.27 -14.29 26.81
C TRP A 115 6.22 -14.19 28.01
N ILE A 116 7.53 -14.31 27.78
CA ILE A 116 8.52 -13.87 28.75
C ILE A 116 8.80 -12.41 28.44
N MET A 117 8.35 -11.52 29.33
CA MET A 117 8.88 -10.16 29.46
C MET A 117 10.38 -10.28 29.77
N GLY A 118 11.18 -10.25 28.71
CA GLY A 118 12.64 -10.22 28.78
C GLY A 118 13.11 -9.30 27.70
N SER A 119 13.33 -8.03 28.08
CA SER A 119 13.98 -7.00 27.29
C SER A 119 15.15 -7.60 26.51
N SER A 120 14.95 -7.76 25.21
CA SER A 120 15.96 -8.35 24.33
C SER A 120 16.64 -7.21 23.56
N PRO A 121 17.93 -6.96 23.78
CA PRO A 121 18.72 -5.93 23.14
C PRO A 121 19.26 -6.45 21.81
N TRP A 122 18.46 -6.42 20.75
CA TRP A 122 18.92 -6.80 19.41
C TRP A 122 18.61 -5.65 18.46
N SER A 123 19.68 -4.91 18.17
CA SER A 123 19.76 -3.95 17.09
C SER A 123 19.65 -4.71 15.77
N VAL A 124 18.44 -4.86 15.26
CA VAL A 124 18.18 -5.22 13.87
C VAL A 124 17.79 -3.95 13.12
N SER A 125 18.75 -3.40 12.40
CA SER A 125 18.56 -2.22 11.57
C SER A 125 17.53 -2.52 10.47
N GLY A 126 16.36 -1.90 10.54
CA GLY A 126 15.40 -1.84 9.44
C GLY A 126 14.26 -2.87 9.43
N CYS A 127 13.81 -3.33 10.61
CA CYS A 127 12.53 -4.03 10.72
C CYS A 127 11.38 -3.06 10.44
N ILE A 128 10.27 -3.57 9.92
CA ILE A 128 9.00 -2.82 9.81
C ILE A 128 8.26 -2.98 11.12
N GLU A 129 7.69 -1.90 11.64
CA GLU A 129 6.88 -1.87 12.86
C GLU A 129 5.40 -1.67 12.56
N VAL A 130 5.04 -0.84 11.59
CA VAL A 130 3.64 -0.57 11.27
C VAL A 130 3.48 -0.58 9.75
N SER A 131 2.36 -1.12 9.28
CA SER A 131 1.95 -1.02 7.88
C SER A 131 0.52 -0.50 7.79
N SER A 132 0.32 0.51 6.95
CA SER A 132 -0.98 1.10 6.67
C SER A 132 -1.25 1.10 5.17
N PHE A 133 -2.44 0.66 4.78
CA PHE A 133 -2.91 0.63 3.40
C PHE A 133 -3.98 1.71 3.18
N PHE A 134 -3.75 2.60 2.21
CA PHE A 134 -4.59 3.75 1.95
C PHE A 134 -5.19 3.75 0.54
N CYS A 135 -6.32 4.44 0.41
CA CYS A 135 -7.04 4.67 -0.83
C CYS A 135 -7.36 6.16 -0.96
N LEU A 136 -6.73 6.86 -1.90
CA LEU A 136 -6.96 8.28 -2.19
C LEU A 136 -7.79 8.41 -3.48
N PRO A 137 -8.93 9.13 -3.48
CA PRO A 137 -9.69 9.36 -4.70
C PRO A 137 -8.89 10.19 -5.72
N SER A 138 -9.05 9.86 -7.01
CA SER A 138 -8.44 10.62 -8.12
C SER A 138 -8.98 12.06 -8.11
N GLY A 139 -8.08 13.05 -7.99
CA GLY A 139 -8.42 14.48 -7.97
C GLY A 139 -7.70 15.32 -6.91
N TYR A 140 -6.85 14.70 -6.09
CA TYR A 140 -6.15 15.34 -4.96
C TYR A 140 -4.64 15.00 -4.96
N ASP A 141 -3.98 15.07 -6.12
CA ASP A 141 -2.52 14.89 -6.26
C ASP A 141 -1.79 16.22 -6.03
#